data_AF-A0A1E7HFF6-F1
#
_entry.id   AF-A0A1E7HFF6-F1
#
_cell.length_a   1.000
_cell.length_b   1.000
_cell.length_c   1.000
_cell.angle_alpha   90.00
_cell.angle_beta   90.00
_cell.angle_gamma   90.00
#
_symmetry.space_group_name_H-M   'P 1'
#
loop_
_entity.id
_entity.type
_entity.pdbx_description
1 polymer ?
#
loop_
_entity_poly.entity_id
_entity_poly.type
_entity_poly.pdbx_seq_one_letter_code
_entity_poly.pdbx_strand_id
1 'polypeptide(L)' 'MFFRYQTAKLEYDGTGKEYIHPVTGERSGNVLDCLRGWKEPDQSKRHNWGILVKSIQEFWETPESSGQISKGDEIDFS' A
#
# COMPACT_ATOMS: atom_id res chain seq x y z
N MET A 1 -7.53 -2.50 -6.19
CA MET A 1 -7.02 -3.34 -5.09
C MET A 1 -6.67 -2.41 -3.95
N PHE A 2 -6.80 -2.85 -2.70
CA PHE A 2 -6.39 -2.06 -1.54
C PHE A 2 -5.42 -2.85 -0.68
N PHE A 3 -4.37 -2.16 -0.25
CA PHE A 3 -3.51 -2.62 0.85
C PHE A 3 -3.95 -1.90 2.12
N ARG A 4 -4.12 -2.63 3.23
CA ARG A 4 -4.55 -2.04 4.49
C ARG A 4 -3.75 -2.58 5.66
N TYR A 5 -3.49 -1.76 6.66
CA TYR A 5 -2.95 -2.21 7.94
C TYR A 5 -3.50 -1.32 9.04
N GLN A 6 -4.29 -1.89 9.95
CA GLN A 6 -4.97 -1.12 10.99
C GLN A 6 -5.75 0.06 10.36
N THR A 7 -5.36 1.30 10.67
CA THR A 7 -5.98 2.52 10.15
C THR A 7 -5.38 3.04 8.84
N ALA A 8 -4.27 2.45 8.36
CA ALA A 8 -3.64 2.83 7.10
C ALA A 8 -4.28 2.07 5.93
N LYS A 9 -4.53 2.78 4.82
CA LYS A 9 -5.16 2.22 3.61
C LYS A 9 -4.57 2.88 2.37
N LEU A 10 -3.98 2.09 1.48
CA LEU A 10 -3.45 2.54 0.20
C LEU A 10 -4.17 1.86 -0.95
N GLU A 11 -4.57 2.66 -1.95
CA GLU A 11 -5.18 2.15 -3.17
C GLU A 11 -4.11 1.80 -4.20
N TYR A 12 -4.33 0.67 -4.88
CA TYR A 12 -3.54 0.20 -6.00
C TYR A 12 -4.45 -0.10 -7.20
N ASP A 13 -4.24 0.63 -8.28
CA ASP A 13 -4.83 0.37 -9.59
C ASP A 13 -4.04 -0.75 -10.27
N GLY A 14 -4.56 -1.97 -10.22
CA GLY A 14 -3.95 -3.13 -10.87
C GLY A 14 -4.04 -3.11 -12.40
N THR A 15 -4.73 -2.16 -13.02
CA THR A 15 -4.75 -1.99 -14.48
C THR A 15 -3.60 -1.09 -14.93
N GLY A 16 -3.41 0.06 -14.27
CA GLY A 16 -2.24 0.92 -14.48
C GLY A 16 -0.95 0.40 -13.84
N LYS A 17 -1.06 -0.53 -12.87
CA LYS A 17 0.01 -0.95 -11.96
C LYS A 17 0.57 0.22 -11.14
N GLU A 18 -0.34 1.06 -10.63
CA GLU A 18 -0.01 2.30 -9.95
C GLU A 18 -0.66 2.36 -8.56
N TYR A 19 0.06 2.92 -7.59
CA TYR A 19 -0.47 3.34 -6.30
C TYR A 19 -1.04 4.74 -6.42
N ILE A 20 -2.12 5.01 -5.68
CA ILE A 20 -2.76 6.32 -5.65
C ILE A 20 -2.49 6.96 -4.29
N HIS A 21 -1.87 8.14 -4.29
CA HIS A 21 -1.55 8.87 -3.07
C HIS A 21 -2.86 9.21 -2.33
N PRO A 22 -3.02 8.85 -1.05
CA PRO A 22 -4.29 8.99 -0.33
C PRO A 22 -4.74 10.44 -0.13
N VAL A 23 -3.81 11.39 -0.05
CA VAL A 23 -4.07 12.83 0.05
C VAL A 23 -4.13 13.54 -1.30
N THR A 24 -3.12 13.40 -2.16
CA THR A 24 -3.01 14.19 -3.41
C THR A 24 -3.72 13.54 -4.60
N GLY A 25 -3.99 12.24 -4.56
CA GLY A 25 -4.53 11.49 -5.69
C GLY A 25 -3.52 11.22 -6.81
N GLU A 26 -2.27 11.63 -6.64
CA GLU A 26 -1.19 11.38 -7.61
C GLU A 26 -0.91 9.89 -7.74
N ARG A 27 -0.50 9.49 -8.94
CA ARG A 27 -0.25 8.09 -9.29
C ARG A 27 1.23 7.82 -9.42
N SER A 28 1.66 6.69 -8.86
CA SER A 28 3.06 6.27 -8.89
C SER A 28 3.16 4.75 -9.02
N GLY A 29 4.08 4.25 -9.84
CA GLY A 29 4.34 2.80 -9.97
C GLY A 29 5.04 2.18 -8.76
N ASN A 30 5.55 2.99 -7.82
CA ASN A 30 6.25 2.55 -6.62
C ASN A 30 5.60 3.14 -5.37
N VAL A 31 5.44 2.32 -4.33
CA VAL A 31 4.83 2.73 -3.06
C VAL A 31 5.63 3.81 -2.32
N LEU A 32 6.96 3.78 -2.38
CA LEU A 32 7.83 4.78 -1.77
C LEU A 32 7.76 6.12 -2.50
N ASP A 33 7.71 6.10 -3.83
CA ASP A 33 7.50 7.32 -4.61
C ASP A 33 6.09 7.87 -4.42
N CYS A 34 5.07 7.00 -4.32
CA CYS A 34 3.70 7.37 -4.02
C CYS A 34 3.59 8.14 -2.71
N LEU A 35 4.30 7.72 -1.66
CA LEU A 35 4.25 8.36 -0.34
C LEU A 35 5.44 9.32 -0.11
N ARG A 36 6.17 9.68 -1.17
CA ARG A 36 7.39 10.47 -1.05
C ARG A 36 7.08 11.87 -0.54
N GLY A 37 7.81 12.28 0.50
CA GLY A 37 7.63 13.59 1.12
C GLY A 37 6.36 13.70 1.96
N TRP A 38 5.49 12.69 1.96
CA TRP A 38 4.32 12.68 2.81
C TRP A 38 4.72 12.49 4.27
N LYS A 39 4.12 13.32 5.13
CA LYS A 39 4.23 13.24 6.58
C LYS A 39 2.83 13.08 7.14
N GLU A 40 2.48 11.87 7.55
CA GLU A 40 1.26 11.62 8.31
C GLU A 40 1.30 12.46 9.59
N PRO A 41 0.38 13.43 9.78
CA PRO A 41 0.36 14.31 10.95
C PRO A 41 0.10 13.55 12.26
N ASP A 42 -0.62 12.43 12.20
CA ASP A 42 -0.91 11.60 13.37
C ASP A 42 0.23 10.61 13.64
N GLN A 43 0.90 10.76 14.79
CA GLN A 43 2.03 9.91 15.16
C GLN A 43 1.65 8.43 15.28
N SER A 44 0.45 8.12 15.76
CA SER A 44 -0.04 6.75 15.89
C SER A 44 -0.29 6.13 14.51
N LYS A 45 -0.79 6.90 13.55
CA LYS A 45 -0.98 6.43 12.17
C LYS A 45 0.32 6.32 11.39
N ARG A 46 1.31 7.17 11.69
CA ARG A 46 2.61 7.14 11.01
C ARG A 46 3.30 5.79 11.11
N HIS A 47 3.18 5.12 12.26
CA HIS A 47 3.70 3.77 12.45
C HIS A 47 3.00 2.75 11.53
N ASN A 48 1.66 2.81 11.45
CA ASN A 48 0.86 1.93 10.61
C ASN A 48 1.21 2.05 9.12
N TRP A 49 1.47 3.27 8.65
CA TRP A 49 1.93 3.51 7.28
C TRP A 49 3.30 2.91 6.99
N GLY A 50 4.23 2.97 7.96
CA GLY A 50 5.53 2.32 7.82
C GLY A 50 5.41 0.79 7.68
N ILE A 51 4.55 0.17 8.48
CA ILE A 51 4.29 -1.28 8.40
C ILE A 51 3.62 -1.63 7.07
N LEU A 52 2.62 -0.85 6.63
CA LEU A 52 1.93 -1.06 5.37
C LEU A 52 2.91 -1.04 4.19
N VAL A 53 3.79 -0.04 4.13
CA VAL A 53 4.81 0.08 3.07
C VAL A 53 5.72 -1.14 3.04
N LYS A 54 6.24 -1.55 4.20
CA LYS A 54 7.11 -2.74 4.31
C LYS A 54 6.40 -4.01 3.82
N SER A 55 5.15 -4.19 4.22
CA SER A 55 4.33 -5.34 3.85
C SER A 55 4.06 -5.38 2.34
N ILE A 56 3.81 -4.21 1.73
CA ILE A 56 3.66 -4.09 0.27
C ILE A 56 4.95 -4.50 -0.44
N GLN A 57 6.11 -4.05 0.04
CA GLN A 57 7.40 -4.43 -0.56
C GLN A 57 7.63 -5.94 -0.49
N GLU A 58 7.45 -6.53 0.70
CA GLU A 58 7.59 -7.97 0.91
C GLU A 58 6.63 -8.77 0.02
N PHE A 59 5.39 -8.32 -0.12
CA PHE A 59 4.39 -8.94 -1.01
C PHE A 59 4.87 -9.03 -2.47
N TRP A 60 5.51 -7.99 -2.99
CA TRP A 60 6.00 -8.00 -4.38
C TRP A 60 7.36 -8.72 -4.54
N GLU A 61 8.16 -8.80 -3.48
CA GLU A 61 9.44 -9.49 -3.47
C GLU A 61 9.31 -11.02 -3.29
N THR A 62 8.20 -11.51 -2.72
CA THR A 62 7.96 -12.96 -2.50
C THR A 62 6.75 -13.51 -3.29
N PRO A 63 6.93 -13.89 -4.56
CA PRO A 63 5.86 -14.44 -5.39
C PRO A 63 5.37 -15.84 -4.96
N GLU A 64 6.08 -16.55 -4.08
CA GLU A 64 5.73 -17.92 -3.66
C GLU A 64 4.79 -17.98 -2.44
N SER A 65 4.60 -16.88 -1.71
CA SER A 65 3.52 -16.75 -0.71
C SER A 65 2.22 -16.17 -1.29
N SER A 66 2.22 -15.85 -2.59
CA SER A 66 1.08 -15.30 -3.33
C SER A 66 0.11 -16.40 -3.78
N GLY A 67 -0.34 -17.23 -2.86
CA GLY A 67 -1.42 -18.18 -3.12
C GLY A 67 -2.72 -17.43 -3.41
N GLN A 68 -2.95 -17.10 -4.68
CA GLN A 68 -4.16 -16.47 -5.22
C GLN A 68 -4.56 -15.13 -4.59
N ILE A 69 -3.93 -14.03 -5.03
CA ILE A 69 -4.57 -12.71 -4.92
C ILE A 69 -5.19 -12.43 -6.28
N SER A 70 -6.47 -12.77 -6.41
CA SER A 70 -7.22 -12.38 -7.60
C SER A 70 -7.39 -10.87 -7.57
N LYS A 71 -7.45 -10.25 -8.76
CA LYS A 71 -7.62 -8.81 -8.95
C LYS A 71 -8.93 -8.35 -8.29
N GLY A 72 -8.89 -8.05 -6.99
CA GLY A 72 -10.10 -7.82 -6.19
C GLY A 72 -9.93 -8.12 -4.70
N ASP A 73 -8.96 -8.94 -4.31
CA ASP A 73 -8.77 -9.29 -2.91
C ASP A 73 -8.10 -8.13 -2.15
N GLU A 74 -8.85 -7.58 -1.21
CA GLU A 74 -8.35 -6.70 -0.15
C GLU A 74 -7.40 -7.53 0.70
N ILE A 75 -6.13 -7.12 0.76
CA ILE A 75 -5.20 -7.79 1.68
C ILE A 75 -5.44 -7.19 3.07
N ASP A 76 -6.13 -7.96 3.91
CA ASP A 76 -6.32 -7.67 5.33
C ASP A 76 -5.14 -8.26 6.13
N PHE A 77 -4.51 -7.42 6.95
CA PHE A 77 -3.35 -7.76 7.77
C PHE A 77 -3.63 -7.49 9.27
N SER A 78 -4.91 -7.60 9.65
CA SER A 78 -5.43 -7.33 11.00
C SER A 78 -5.25 -8.53 11.94
#